data_AF-A0A316N7N7-F1
#
_entry.id   AF-A0A316N7N7-F1
#
_cell.length_a   1.000
_cell.length_b   1.000
_cell.length_c   1.000
_cell.angle_alpha   90.00
_cell.angle_beta   90.00
_cell.angle_gamma   90.00
#
_symmetry.space_group_name_H-M   'P 1'
#
loop_
_entity.id
_entity.type
_entity.pdbx_description
1 polymer ?
#
loop_
_entity_poly.entity_id
_entity_poly.type
_entity_poly.pdbx_seq_one_letter_code
_entity_poly.pdbx_strand_id
1 'polypeptide(L)'
;MNAKEVYKVWARPSIWSGWVRPVPFIDIDKDYKPDAILDFTIPEIYYVDSYQQNEAIFIDIDGPSSIKEGIALAQKGYRPIPIFNGTNPLPQSDTNVDNRLLMPYLIYGAEKLKSIAISEDASPVFLLDSNRLNRYRTNRSLFDASWDIYPQDIPSCKFLQSHQISKIIIRGTKVSKDLEKVLYPYQQKGMKIFFTNGFEKPVPIQLKKPRKEEL
;
A
#
# COMPACT_ATOMS: atom_id res chain seq x y z
N MET A 1 -10.29 -8.27 17.34
CA MET A 1 -11.08 -8.26 16.10
C MET A 1 -10.72 -9.51 15.31
N ASN A 2 -11.68 -10.19 14.69
CA ASN A 2 -11.38 -11.28 13.74
C ASN A 2 -11.04 -10.74 12.34
N ALA A 3 -10.50 -11.58 11.46
CA ALA A 3 -10.18 -11.26 10.06
C ALA A 3 -11.24 -10.43 9.34
N LYS A 4 -12.50 -10.86 9.40
CA LYS A 4 -13.62 -10.22 8.70
C LYS A 4 -13.90 -8.81 9.23
N GLU A 5 -13.83 -8.63 10.54
CA GLU A 5 -14.01 -7.31 11.18
C GLU A 5 -12.90 -6.35 10.78
N VAL A 6 -11.64 -6.80 10.79
CA VAL A 6 -10.49 -5.97 10.40
C VAL A 6 -10.62 -5.60 8.93
N TYR A 7 -10.83 -6.56 8.05
CA TYR A 7 -11.01 -6.33 6.61
C TYR A 7 -12.13 -5.33 6.33
N LYS A 8 -13.30 -5.46 6.98
CA LYS A 8 -14.43 -4.53 6.80
C LYS A 8 -14.11 -3.09 7.18
N VAL A 9 -13.19 -2.86 8.11
CA VAL A 9 -12.76 -1.50 8.48
C VAL A 9 -11.90 -0.88 7.36
N TRP A 10 -10.98 -1.64 6.80
CA TRP A 10 -10.16 -1.17 5.68
C TRP A 10 -10.97 -1.04 4.37
N ALA A 11 -11.88 -1.98 4.13
CA ALA A 11 -12.77 -2.05 2.97
C ALA A 11 -14.15 -1.41 3.23
N ARG A 12 -14.23 -0.37 4.07
CA ARG A 12 -15.48 0.39 4.26
C ARG A 12 -16.01 0.91 2.94
N PRO A 13 -17.34 1.04 2.75
CA PRO A 13 -17.94 1.53 1.53
C PRO A 13 -17.23 2.78 0.98
N SER A 14 -16.78 2.67 -0.26
CA SER A 14 -16.18 3.72 -1.06
C SER A 14 -16.05 3.23 -2.50
N ILE A 15 -15.76 4.16 -3.40
CA ILE A 15 -15.39 3.82 -4.78
C ILE A 15 -14.04 3.10 -4.89
N TRP A 16 -13.31 2.91 -3.78
CA TRP A 16 -11.97 2.31 -3.72
C TRP A 16 -11.95 0.97 -2.95
N SER A 17 -13.04 0.57 -2.29
CA SER A 17 -13.05 -0.62 -1.42
C SER A 17 -12.73 -1.91 -2.17
N GLY A 18 -13.08 -1.98 -3.47
CA GLY A 18 -12.84 -3.14 -4.32
C GLY A 18 -11.35 -3.47 -4.53
N TRP A 19 -10.45 -2.53 -4.22
CA TRP A 19 -9.00 -2.72 -4.34
C TRP A 19 -8.35 -3.19 -3.04
N VAL A 20 -9.04 -3.12 -1.89
CA VAL A 20 -8.51 -3.65 -0.64
C VAL A 20 -8.34 -5.16 -0.76
N ARG A 21 -7.10 -5.64 -0.69
CA ARG A 21 -6.79 -7.06 -0.85
C ARG A 21 -7.19 -7.85 0.39
N PRO A 22 -7.93 -8.96 0.26
CA PRO A 22 -8.34 -9.74 1.41
C PRO A 22 -7.20 -10.61 1.97
N VAL A 23 -6.23 -10.99 1.13
CA VAL A 23 -5.12 -11.91 1.46
C VAL A 23 -4.43 -11.61 2.81
N PRO A 24 -3.97 -10.37 3.11
CA PRO A 24 -3.24 -10.09 4.34
C PRO A 24 -4.11 -10.18 5.61
N PHE A 25 -5.43 -10.35 5.47
CA PHE A 25 -6.36 -10.46 6.60
C PHE A 25 -6.75 -11.90 6.92
N ILE A 26 -6.53 -12.87 6.01
CA ILE A 26 -7.11 -14.23 6.11
C ILE A 26 -6.69 -14.95 7.39
N ASP A 27 -5.43 -14.78 7.81
CA ASP A 27 -4.87 -15.49 8.96
C ASP A 27 -5.08 -14.75 10.30
N ILE A 28 -5.85 -13.65 10.31
CA ILE A 28 -6.16 -12.93 11.56
C ILE A 28 -7.22 -13.71 12.36
N ASP A 29 -6.74 -14.47 13.33
CA ASP A 29 -7.59 -15.14 14.32
C ASP A 29 -8.11 -14.15 15.38
N LYS A 30 -9.29 -14.42 15.94
CA LYS A 30 -9.90 -13.66 17.03
C LYS A 30 -9.01 -13.61 18.28
N ASP A 31 -8.19 -14.64 18.46
CA ASP A 31 -7.30 -14.82 19.62
C ASP A 31 -5.85 -14.40 19.29
N TYR A 32 -5.62 -13.72 18.15
CA TYR A 32 -4.30 -13.20 17.80
C TYR A 32 -3.79 -12.26 18.90
N LYS A 33 -2.72 -12.70 19.57
CA LYS A 33 -1.95 -11.90 20.51
C LYS A 33 -0.62 -11.60 19.85
N PRO A 34 -0.27 -10.32 19.62
CA PRO A 34 1.07 -10.02 19.16
C PRO A 34 2.08 -10.49 20.21
N ASP A 35 3.04 -11.31 19.80
CA ASP A 35 4.07 -11.88 20.68
C ASP A 35 5.06 -10.82 21.22
N ALA A 36 5.04 -9.61 20.65
CA ALA A 36 5.93 -8.51 20.98
C ALA A 36 5.18 -7.20 21.24
N ILE A 37 5.83 -6.29 21.99
CA ILE A 37 5.38 -4.90 22.10
C ILE A 37 5.45 -4.28 20.71
N LEU A 38 4.28 -3.98 20.14
CA LEU A 38 4.15 -3.34 18.84
C LEU A 38 4.37 -1.83 18.96
N ASP A 39 5.41 -1.29 18.31
CA ASP A 39 5.52 0.16 18.13
C ASP A 39 4.58 0.63 17.01
N PHE A 40 3.41 1.12 17.41
CA PHE A 40 2.41 1.74 16.54
C PHE A 40 2.36 3.26 16.73
N THR A 41 3.50 3.92 16.75
CA THR A 41 3.55 5.39 16.72
C THR A 41 3.18 5.89 15.32
N ILE A 42 2.13 6.71 15.23
CA ILE A 42 1.69 7.32 13.97
C ILE A 42 2.73 8.40 13.57
N PRO A 43 3.36 8.31 12.39
CA PRO A 43 4.38 9.26 11.98
C PRO A 43 3.76 10.60 11.57
N GLU A 44 4.54 11.66 11.65
CA GLU A 44 4.22 12.93 11.01
C GLU A 44 4.47 12.84 9.49
N ILE A 45 3.64 13.53 8.70
CA ILE A 45 3.72 13.53 7.24
C ILE A 45 4.17 14.91 6.77
N TYR A 46 5.38 14.98 6.19
CA TYR A 46 6.02 16.22 5.75
C TYR A 46 5.77 16.55 4.26
N TYR A 47 5.47 15.54 3.45
CA TYR A 47 5.33 15.67 2.00
C TYR A 47 3.90 16.03 1.53
N VAL A 48 2.91 15.98 2.43
CA VAL A 48 1.52 16.40 2.19
C VAL A 48 1.10 17.40 3.26
N ASP A 49 0.92 18.66 2.88
CA ASP A 49 0.47 19.70 3.83
C ASP A 49 -1.00 19.49 4.21
N SER A 50 -1.85 19.36 3.21
CA SER A 50 -3.30 19.24 3.33
C SER A 50 -3.87 18.28 2.29
N TYR A 51 -5.08 17.79 2.55
CA TYR A 51 -5.84 16.94 1.65
C TYR A 51 -6.00 17.54 0.25
N GLN A 52 -5.83 16.73 -0.78
CA GLN A 52 -6.13 17.07 -2.17
C GLN A 52 -6.98 15.98 -2.83
N GLN A 53 -8.11 16.37 -3.42
CA GLN A 53 -9.07 15.45 -4.07
C GLN A 53 -8.55 14.88 -5.39
N ASN A 54 -7.54 15.50 -6.01
CA ASN A 54 -7.11 15.21 -7.38
C ASN A 54 -5.84 14.35 -7.47
N GLU A 55 -5.46 13.67 -6.39
CA GLU A 55 -4.24 12.86 -6.33
C GLU A 55 -4.46 11.48 -5.72
N ALA A 56 -3.76 10.49 -6.25
CA ALA A 56 -3.60 9.19 -5.61
C ALA A 56 -2.17 9.07 -5.07
N ILE A 57 -2.02 8.48 -3.89
CA ILE A 57 -0.71 8.27 -3.27
C ILE A 57 -0.40 6.77 -3.27
N PHE A 58 0.80 6.38 -3.67
CA PHE A 58 1.33 5.03 -3.54
C PHE A 58 2.45 5.05 -2.52
N ILE A 59 2.27 4.37 -1.39
CA ILE A 59 3.29 4.22 -0.36
C ILE A 59 3.99 2.90 -0.56
N ASP A 60 5.21 2.97 -1.10
CA ASP A 60 6.07 1.85 -1.42
C ASP A 60 7.33 1.88 -0.53
N ILE A 61 7.12 1.62 0.75
CA ILE A 61 8.15 1.49 1.79
C ILE A 61 7.94 0.17 2.55
N ASP A 62 8.73 -0.11 3.57
CA ASP A 62 8.51 -1.22 4.51
C ASP A 62 7.03 -1.34 4.94
N GLY A 63 6.45 -2.54 4.84
CA GLY A 63 5.01 -2.77 5.02
C GLY A 63 4.40 -2.22 6.32
N PRO A 64 4.95 -2.53 7.51
CA PRO A 64 4.56 -1.88 8.77
C PRO A 64 4.56 -0.35 8.71
N SER A 65 5.62 0.25 8.17
CA SER A 65 5.74 1.70 8.02
C SER A 65 4.71 2.26 7.03
N SER A 66 4.43 1.53 5.95
CA SER A 66 3.41 1.85 4.95
C SER A 66 2.02 1.92 5.56
N ILE A 67 1.68 0.96 6.43
CA ILE A 67 0.42 0.97 7.20
C ILE A 67 0.36 2.20 8.11
N LYS A 68 1.42 2.49 8.87
CA LYS A 68 1.47 3.63 9.78
C LYS A 68 1.33 4.97 9.05
N GLU A 69 2.06 5.19 7.97
CA GLU A 69 1.91 6.40 7.13
C GLU A 69 0.51 6.49 6.51
N GLY A 70 -0.09 5.36 6.11
CA GLY A 70 -1.46 5.29 5.63
C GLY A 70 -2.49 5.77 6.66
N ILE A 71 -2.30 5.43 7.94
CA ILE A 71 -3.12 5.96 9.05
C ILE A 71 -2.89 7.46 9.26
N ALA A 72 -1.64 7.94 9.17
CA ALA A 72 -1.34 9.36 9.29
C ALA A 72 -2.00 10.19 8.17
N LEU A 73 -1.99 9.68 6.94
CA LEU A 73 -2.71 10.31 5.82
C LEU A 73 -4.23 10.20 5.97
N ALA A 74 -4.74 9.14 6.61
CA ALA A 74 -6.15 9.05 6.95
C ALA A 74 -6.59 10.17 7.89
N GLN A 75 -5.76 10.55 8.87
CA GLN A 75 -6.01 11.70 9.74
C GLN A 75 -6.03 13.03 8.96
N LYS A 76 -5.34 13.09 7.82
CA LYS A 76 -5.41 14.22 6.88
C LYS A 76 -6.60 14.15 5.91
N GLY A 77 -7.43 13.10 5.95
CA GLY A 77 -8.64 12.98 5.12
C GLY A 77 -8.51 12.05 3.92
N TYR A 78 -7.36 11.42 3.69
CA TYR A 78 -7.19 10.43 2.63
C TYR A 78 -7.77 9.07 2.99
N ARG A 79 -8.01 8.21 2.00
CA ARG A 79 -8.45 6.84 2.24
C ARG A 79 -7.32 5.83 2.03
N PRO A 80 -6.82 5.16 3.06
CA PRO A 80 -5.81 4.13 2.88
C PRO A 80 -6.44 2.84 2.33
N ILE A 81 -5.78 2.26 1.33
CA ILE A 81 -6.20 1.08 0.56
C ILE A 81 -5.06 0.05 0.61
N PRO A 82 -5.07 -0.91 1.56
CA PRO A 82 -4.09 -1.98 1.60
C PRO A 82 -4.18 -2.86 0.35
N ILE A 83 -3.09 -2.92 -0.42
CA ILE A 83 -3.02 -3.76 -1.63
C ILE A 83 -1.92 -4.83 -1.55
N PHE A 84 -1.53 -5.20 -0.32
CA PHE A 84 -0.60 -6.30 -0.08
C PHE A 84 -1.17 -7.61 -0.63
N ASN A 85 -0.37 -8.34 -1.40
CA ASN A 85 -0.78 -9.61 -2.03
C ASN A 85 0.13 -10.79 -1.69
N GLY A 86 1.10 -10.59 -0.79
CA GLY A 86 1.98 -11.64 -0.30
C GLY A 86 1.21 -12.64 0.57
N THR A 87 1.66 -13.89 0.54
CA THR A 87 1.09 -14.97 1.37
C THR A 87 1.95 -15.19 2.61
N ASN A 88 1.32 -15.68 3.67
CA ASN A 88 2.07 -16.08 4.86
C ASN A 88 2.75 -17.44 4.61
N PRO A 89 4.02 -17.58 4.99
CA PRO A 89 4.68 -18.87 4.99
C PRO A 89 4.03 -19.81 6.01
N LEU A 90 4.23 -21.12 5.87
CA LEU A 90 3.82 -22.08 6.91
C LEU A 90 4.49 -21.74 8.24
N PRO A 91 3.86 -22.04 9.39
CA PRO A 91 4.50 -21.86 10.69
C PRO A 91 5.89 -22.47 10.73
N GLN A 92 6.87 -21.73 11.27
CA GLN A 92 8.29 -22.14 11.40
C GLN A 92 9.08 -22.27 10.08
N SER A 93 8.51 -21.88 8.93
CA SER A 93 9.28 -21.80 7.69
C SER A 93 9.94 -20.43 7.51
N ASP A 94 11.20 -20.44 7.07
CA ASP A 94 11.92 -19.23 6.68
C ASP A 94 11.35 -18.68 5.36
N THR A 95 11.24 -17.36 5.26
CA THR A 95 10.75 -16.69 4.06
C THR A 95 11.59 -15.46 3.71
N ASN A 96 11.63 -15.11 2.42
CA ASN A 96 12.25 -13.89 1.91
C ASN A 96 11.42 -12.62 2.20
N VAL A 97 10.11 -12.75 2.38
CA VAL A 97 9.19 -11.64 2.68
C VAL A 97 8.22 -12.08 3.79
N ASP A 98 8.37 -11.52 4.98
CA ASP A 98 7.56 -11.92 6.13
C ASP A 98 6.26 -11.11 6.22
N ASN A 99 5.23 -11.56 5.50
CA ASN A 99 3.91 -10.93 5.50
C ASN A 99 3.18 -11.03 6.86
N ARG A 100 3.63 -11.92 7.76
CA ARG A 100 3.03 -12.06 9.11
C ARG A 100 3.21 -10.79 9.93
N LEU A 101 4.28 -10.04 9.63
CA LEU A 101 4.56 -8.75 10.26
C LEU A 101 3.48 -7.70 9.98
N LEU A 102 2.68 -7.84 8.91
CA LEU A 102 1.62 -6.88 8.59
C LEU A 102 0.39 -7.02 9.47
N MET A 103 0.08 -8.24 9.92
CA MET A 103 -1.13 -8.56 10.68
C MET A 103 -1.35 -7.66 11.92
N PRO A 104 -0.39 -7.50 12.84
CA PRO A 104 -0.61 -6.64 14.00
C PRO A 104 -0.85 -5.19 13.56
N TYR A 105 -0.11 -4.67 12.58
CA TYR A 105 -0.32 -3.30 12.10
C TYR A 105 -1.68 -3.11 11.42
N LEU A 106 -2.20 -4.10 10.70
CA LEU A 106 -3.54 -4.05 10.11
C LEU A 106 -4.64 -4.06 11.17
N ILE A 107 -4.48 -4.83 12.26
CA ILE A 107 -5.41 -4.85 13.39
C ILE A 107 -5.42 -3.50 14.11
N TYR A 108 -4.25 -3.02 14.52
CA TYR A 108 -4.14 -1.74 15.24
C TYR A 108 -4.52 -0.55 14.35
N GLY A 109 -4.15 -0.58 13.07
CA GLY A 109 -4.57 0.40 12.08
C GLY A 109 -6.09 0.42 11.89
N ALA A 110 -6.75 -0.74 11.86
CA ALA A 110 -8.22 -0.80 11.83
C ALA A 110 -8.85 -0.17 13.08
N GLU A 111 -8.31 -0.42 14.28
CA GLU A 111 -8.80 0.23 15.49
C GLU A 111 -8.69 1.76 15.41
N LYS A 112 -7.57 2.30 14.88
CA LYS A 112 -7.42 3.74 14.65
C LYS A 112 -8.38 4.27 13.57
N LEU A 113 -8.59 3.54 12.48
CA LEU A 113 -9.50 3.95 11.40
C LEU A 113 -10.96 4.01 11.83
N LYS A 114 -11.41 3.26 12.85
CA LYS A 114 -12.76 3.41 13.44
C LYS A 114 -13.04 4.81 13.95
N SER A 115 -12.05 5.49 14.49
CA SER A 115 -12.21 6.86 15.00
C SER A 115 -12.00 7.96 13.96
N ILE A 116 -11.61 7.61 12.73
CA ILE A 116 -11.33 8.60 11.67
C ILE A 116 -12.50 8.65 10.70
N ALA A 117 -13.12 9.82 10.56
CA ALA A 117 -14.11 10.08 9.53
C ALA A 117 -13.41 10.35 8.19
N ILE A 118 -13.75 9.57 7.16
CA ILE A 118 -13.17 9.67 5.82
C ILE A 118 -14.32 9.67 4.82
N SER A 119 -14.32 10.62 3.89
CA SER A 119 -15.35 10.68 2.83
C SER A 119 -15.32 9.43 1.95
N GLU A 120 -16.46 9.03 1.42
CA GLU A 120 -16.58 7.85 0.53
C GLU A 120 -15.86 8.04 -0.80
N ASP A 121 -15.71 9.29 -1.24
CA ASP A 121 -14.99 9.71 -2.44
C ASP A 121 -13.56 10.21 -2.15
N ALA A 122 -13.08 10.08 -0.91
CA ALA A 122 -11.76 10.58 -0.52
C ALA A 122 -10.64 9.97 -1.36
N SER A 123 -9.66 10.78 -1.76
CA SER A 123 -8.48 10.37 -2.52
C SER A 123 -7.79 9.13 -1.94
N PRO A 124 -7.41 8.14 -2.77
CA PRO A 124 -6.86 6.88 -2.29
C PRO A 124 -5.36 6.98 -1.97
N VAL A 125 -4.95 6.23 -0.95
CA VAL A 125 -3.56 5.98 -0.57
C VAL A 125 -3.33 4.48 -0.63
N PHE A 126 -2.74 3.99 -1.71
CA PHE A 126 -2.43 2.58 -1.91
C PHE A 126 -1.21 2.18 -1.09
N LEU A 127 -1.38 1.19 -0.20
CA LEU A 127 -0.33 0.74 0.70
C LEU A 127 0.35 -0.50 0.12
N LEU A 128 1.65 -0.38 -0.10
CA LEU A 128 2.54 -1.43 -0.60
C LEU A 128 3.63 -1.74 0.40
N ASP A 129 4.26 -2.90 0.22
CA ASP A 129 5.48 -3.28 0.92
C ASP A 129 6.64 -3.31 -0.08
N SER A 130 7.65 -2.48 0.13
CA SER A 130 8.85 -2.43 -0.70
C SER A 130 9.67 -3.73 -0.66
N ASN A 131 9.51 -4.55 0.39
CA ASN A 131 10.15 -5.85 0.49
C ASN A 131 9.51 -6.89 -0.45
N ARG A 132 8.32 -6.63 -1.02
CA ARG A 132 7.61 -7.59 -1.90
C ARG A 132 8.44 -8.11 -3.06
N LEU A 133 9.41 -7.32 -3.54
CA LEU A 133 10.26 -7.69 -4.68
C LEU A 133 11.50 -8.48 -4.28
N ASN A 134 11.72 -8.72 -2.99
CA ASN A 134 12.88 -9.44 -2.50
C ASN A 134 12.80 -10.92 -2.88
N ARG A 135 13.43 -11.31 -3.99
CA ARG A 135 13.54 -12.71 -4.45
C ARG A 135 14.81 -13.40 -3.99
N TYR A 136 15.60 -12.76 -3.14
CA TYR A 136 16.85 -13.34 -2.68
C TYR A 136 16.56 -14.57 -1.80
N ARG A 137 17.21 -15.69 -2.13
CA ARG A 137 17.10 -16.94 -1.38
C ARG A 137 18.48 -17.34 -0.87
N THR A 138 18.61 -17.49 0.44
CA THR A 138 19.83 -17.97 1.10
C THR A 138 20.03 -19.47 0.91
N ASN A 139 18.94 -20.23 0.76
CA ASN A 139 18.95 -21.66 0.48
C ASN A 139 17.69 -22.09 -0.30
N ARG A 140 17.65 -23.34 -0.80
CA ARG A 140 16.54 -23.87 -1.63
C ARG A 140 15.23 -24.07 -0.86
N SER A 141 15.30 -24.20 0.46
CA SER A 141 14.14 -24.44 1.33
C SER A 141 13.44 -23.15 1.76
N LEU A 142 14.00 -21.98 1.44
CA LEU A 142 13.38 -20.68 1.73
C LEU A 142 12.09 -20.51 0.92
N PHE A 143 10.97 -20.30 1.61
CA PHE A 143 9.68 -20.04 0.98
C PHE A 143 9.68 -18.66 0.32
N ASP A 144 9.28 -18.63 -0.95
CA ASP A 144 9.22 -17.39 -1.72
C ASP A 144 7.83 -16.76 -1.64
N ALA A 145 7.71 -15.79 -0.74
CA ALA A 145 6.52 -14.97 -0.54
C ALA A 145 6.60 -13.63 -1.28
N SER A 146 7.57 -13.48 -2.21
CA SER A 146 7.66 -12.29 -3.06
C SER A 146 6.48 -12.21 -4.02
N TRP A 147 6.12 -10.99 -4.41
CA TRP A 147 5.02 -10.73 -5.32
C TRP A 147 5.22 -9.42 -6.07
N ASP A 148 4.61 -9.30 -7.25
CA ASP A 148 4.61 -8.08 -8.07
C ASP A 148 3.20 -7.48 -8.13
N ILE A 149 3.13 -6.19 -8.46
CA ILE A 149 1.89 -5.53 -8.89
C ILE A 149 1.75 -5.64 -10.40
N TYR A 150 0.53 -5.95 -10.84
CA TYR A 150 0.12 -5.93 -12.24
C TYR A 150 -0.93 -4.84 -12.53
N PRO A 151 -1.19 -4.48 -13.79
CA PRO A 151 -2.16 -3.42 -14.14
C PRO A 151 -3.58 -3.66 -13.61
N GLN A 152 -4.01 -4.92 -13.50
CA GLN A 152 -5.30 -5.29 -12.92
C GLN A 152 -5.36 -5.10 -11.40
N ASP A 153 -4.21 -4.91 -10.74
CA ASP A 153 -4.17 -4.87 -9.29
C ASP A 153 -4.54 -3.53 -8.67
N ILE A 154 -4.56 -2.49 -9.50
CA ILE A 154 -4.84 -1.10 -9.11
C ILE A 154 -5.87 -0.49 -10.08
N PRO A 155 -6.54 0.62 -9.73
CA PRO A 155 -7.54 1.19 -10.62
C PRO A 155 -6.89 1.75 -11.89
N SER A 156 -7.47 1.44 -13.05
CA SER A 156 -6.96 1.91 -14.34
C SER A 156 -6.83 3.44 -14.38
N CYS A 157 -5.90 3.96 -15.20
CA CYS A 157 -5.75 5.41 -15.42
C CYS A 157 -7.07 6.10 -15.78
N LYS A 158 -7.91 5.46 -16.62
CA LYS A 158 -9.23 5.99 -17.02
C LYS A 158 -10.17 6.08 -15.82
N PHE A 159 -10.16 5.07 -14.94
CA PHE A 159 -10.96 5.04 -13.72
C PHE A 159 -10.52 6.12 -12.73
N LEU A 160 -9.21 6.31 -12.54
CA LEU A 160 -8.67 7.39 -11.71
C LEU A 160 -9.11 8.76 -12.26
N GLN A 161 -8.93 8.99 -13.56
CA GLN A 161 -9.32 10.24 -14.22
C GLN A 161 -10.82 10.52 -14.17
N SER A 162 -11.69 9.50 -14.27
CA SER A 162 -13.14 9.69 -14.14
C SER A 162 -13.55 10.12 -12.72
N HIS A 163 -12.68 9.93 -11.73
CA HIS A 163 -12.85 10.39 -10.35
C HIS A 163 -11.91 11.57 -10.03
N GLN A 164 -11.56 12.37 -11.04
CA GLN A 164 -10.82 13.63 -10.93
C GLN A 164 -9.37 13.49 -10.44
N ILE A 165 -8.85 12.27 -10.33
CA ILE A 165 -7.44 12.02 -10.03
C ILE A 165 -6.63 12.29 -11.30
N SER A 166 -5.75 13.29 -11.22
CA SER A 166 -4.88 13.74 -12.32
C SER A 166 -3.39 13.67 -11.99
N LYS A 167 -3.08 13.31 -10.75
CA LYS A 167 -1.73 13.26 -10.18
C LYS A 167 -1.55 11.96 -9.39
N ILE A 168 -0.35 11.39 -9.48
CA ILE A 168 0.11 10.30 -8.62
C ILE A 168 1.34 10.76 -7.86
N ILE A 169 1.35 10.54 -6.55
CA ILE A 169 2.54 10.68 -5.69
C ILE A 169 3.03 9.28 -5.35
N ILE A 170 4.31 9.02 -5.61
CA ILE A 170 4.99 7.79 -5.18
C ILE A 170 5.87 8.14 -3.99
N ARG A 171 5.54 7.57 -2.84
CA ARG A 171 6.34 7.64 -1.62
C ARG A 171 7.20 6.38 -1.54
N GLY A 172 8.53 6.54 -1.57
CA GLY A 172 9.46 5.41 -1.49
C GLY A 172 10.92 5.84 -1.37
N THR A 173 11.85 4.90 -1.34
CA THR A 173 13.30 5.21 -1.49
C THR A 173 13.72 5.29 -2.96
N LYS A 174 12.95 4.63 -3.83
CA LYS A 174 13.01 4.65 -5.30
C LYS A 174 11.66 4.20 -5.84
N VAL A 175 11.41 4.41 -7.13
CA VAL A 175 10.25 3.79 -7.78
C VAL A 175 10.58 2.32 -8.06
N SER A 176 9.77 1.41 -7.51
CA SER A 176 9.93 -0.03 -7.77
C SER A 176 9.62 -0.40 -9.21
N LYS A 177 10.31 -1.40 -9.75
CA LYS A 177 10.24 -1.75 -11.18
C LYS A 177 8.85 -2.19 -11.63
N ASP A 178 8.15 -2.95 -10.78
CA ASP A 178 6.78 -3.39 -11.04
C ASP A 178 5.81 -2.20 -11.10
N LEU A 179 5.92 -1.28 -10.14
CA LEU A 179 5.13 -0.06 -10.08
C LEU A 179 5.44 0.88 -11.26
N GLU A 180 6.70 1.01 -11.66
CA GLU A 180 7.12 1.77 -12.85
C GLU A 180 6.46 1.22 -14.12
N LYS A 181 6.45 -0.10 -14.30
CA LYS A 181 5.78 -0.76 -15.45
C LYS A 181 4.30 -0.45 -15.49
N VAL A 182 3.63 -0.50 -14.34
CA VAL A 182 2.18 -0.26 -14.24
C VAL A 182 1.85 1.21 -14.47
N LEU A 183 2.64 2.13 -13.92
CA LEU A 183 2.37 3.57 -13.97
C LEU A 183 2.91 4.26 -15.23
N TYR A 184 3.86 3.68 -15.95
CA TYR A 184 4.35 4.25 -17.22
C TYR A 184 3.22 4.48 -18.24
N PRO A 185 2.29 3.55 -18.49
CA PRO A 185 1.10 3.81 -19.31
C PRO A 185 0.19 4.93 -18.80
N TYR A 186 0.19 5.24 -17.50
CA TYR A 186 -0.62 6.31 -16.92
C TYR A 186 -0.01 7.65 -17.28
N GLN A 187 1.32 7.77 -17.18
CA GLN A 187 2.08 8.93 -17.64
C GLN A 187 1.83 9.21 -19.14
N GLN A 188 1.83 8.17 -19.99
CA GLN A 188 1.53 8.31 -21.42
C GLN A 188 0.09 8.81 -21.69
N LYS A 189 -0.82 8.62 -20.74
CA LYS A 189 -2.21 9.09 -20.78
C LYS A 189 -2.41 10.43 -20.05
N GLY A 190 -1.32 11.14 -19.77
CA GLY A 190 -1.36 12.48 -19.18
C GLY A 190 -1.43 12.54 -17.65
N MET A 191 -1.32 11.40 -16.95
CA MET A 191 -1.21 11.40 -15.49
C MET A 191 0.14 11.99 -15.05
N LYS A 192 0.13 12.98 -14.16
CA LYS A 192 1.36 13.57 -13.64
C LYS A 192 1.93 12.68 -12.54
N ILE A 193 3.19 12.28 -12.66
CA ILE A 193 3.87 11.42 -11.68
C ILE A 193 4.85 12.25 -10.84
N PHE A 194 4.72 12.15 -9.53
CA PHE A 194 5.60 12.78 -8.56
C PHE A 194 6.24 11.73 -7.67
N PHE A 195 7.41 12.03 -7.14
CA PHE A 195 8.13 11.18 -6.22
C PHE A 195 8.55 11.94 -4.96
N THR A 196 8.51 11.28 -3.81
CA THR A 196 9.05 11.80 -2.54
C THR A 196 9.72 10.69 -1.74
N ASN A 197 10.79 11.06 -1.04
CA ASN A 197 11.47 10.25 -0.03
C ASN A 197 10.80 10.33 1.36
N GLY A 198 9.65 10.98 1.49
CA GLY A 198 8.88 11.13 2.72
C GLY A 198 9.25 12.32 3.59
N PHE A 199 10.42 12.92 3.35
CA PHE A 199 10.90 14.09 4.09
C PHE A 199 10.77 15.36 3.24
N GLU A 200 10.92 15.23 1.93
CA GLU A 200 10.87 16.34 0.98
C GLU A 200 9.51 16.42 0.27
N LYS A 201 9.16 17.60 -0.23
CA LYS A 201 7.97 17.78 -1.06
C LYS A 201 8.06 16.91 -2.33
N PRO A 202 6.94 16.35 -2.81
CA PRO A 202 6.95 15.55 -4.02
C PRO A 202 7.42 16.35 -5.22
N VAL A 203 8.42 15.83 -5.93
CA VAL A 203 8.96 16.44 -7.16
C VAL A 203 8.47 15.68 -8.39
N PRO A 204 8.20 16.37 -9.51
CA PRO A 204 7.78 15.71 -10.74
C PRO A 204 8.89 14.81 -11.28
N ILE A 205 8.53 13.62 -11.75
CA ILE A 205 9.45 12.67 -12.37
C ILE A 205 8.91 12.17 -13.71
N GLN A 206 9.80 11.65 -14.54
CA GLN A 206 9.44 10.93 -15.76
C GLN A 206 9.83 9.46 -15.59
N LEU A 207 8.84 8.58 -15.59
CA LEU A 207 9.03 7.13 -15.58
C LEU A 207 9.67 6.69 -16.90
N LYS A 208 10.58 5.73 -16.82
CA LYS A 208 11.24 5.17 -17.99
C LYS A 208 10.35 4.13 -18.64
N LYS A 209 10.46 4.02 -19.97
CA LYS A 209 9.77 2.97 -20.70
C LYS A 209 10.29 1.60 -20.23
N PRO A 210 9.42 0.69 -19.77
CA PRO A 210 9.83 -0.65 -19.39
C PRO A 210 10.36 -1.43 -20.61
N ARG A 211 11.32 -2.33 -20.36
CA ARG A 211 11.94 -3.14 -21.44
C ARG A 211 10.98 -4.24 -21.91
N LYS A 212 11.07 -4.64 -23.18
CA LYS A 212 10.15 -5.62 -23.81
C LYS A 212 10.20 -7.02 -23.19
N GLU A 213 11.34 -7.43 -22.63
CA GLU A 213 11.56 -8.76 -22.01
C GLU A 213 10.89 -8.89 -20.63
N GLU A 214 10.17 -7.85 -20.21
CA GLU A 214 9.60 -7.71 -18.88
C GLU A 214 8.05 -7.62 -18.91
N LEU A 215 7.43 -7.99 -20.06
CA LEU A 215 5.99 -8.05 -20.36
C LEU A 215 5.46 -9.49 -20.38
#